data_AF-A0A2P8H2I2-F1
#
_entry.id   AF-A0A2P8H2I2-F1
#
_cell.length_a   1.000
_cell.length_b   1.000
_cell.length_c   1.000
_cell.angle_alpha   90.00
_cell.angle_beta   90.00
_cell.angle_gamma   90.00
#
_symmetry.space_group_name_H-M   'P 1'
#
loop_
_entity.id
_entity.type
_entity.pdbx_description
1 polymer ?
#
loop_
_entity_poly.entity_id
_entity_poly.type
_entity_poly.pdbx_seq_one_letter_code
_entity_poly.pdbx_strand_id
1 'polypeptide(L)' 'MRNFSFKGRIIYFSVITVICLAFFSLQLFANSEGSPGAGSVTLLILWGLMAAFGIGGIIFSIIQQGRQRK' A
#
# COMPACT_ATOMS: atom_id res chain seq x y z
N MET A 1 -0.78 -21.01 -13.89
CA MET A 1 -1.40 -19.67 -13.94
C MET A 1 -0.74 -18.85 -15.04
N ARG A 2 -1.09 -19.14 -16.30
CA ARG A 2 -0.49 -18.56 -17.51
C ARG A 2 -1.22 -17.26 -17.84
N ASN A 3 -0.47 -16.19 -18.08
CA ASN A 3 -0.94 -14.90 -18.64
C ASN A 3 -1.51 -13.84 -17.70
N PHE A 4 -1.05 -13.72 -16.44
CA PHE A 4 -1.18 -12.41 -15.76
C PHE A 4 -0.18 -11.44 -16.40
N SER A 5 -0.64 -10.71 -17.40
CA SER A 5 0.08 -9.60 -18.02
C SER A 5 0.64 -8.69 -16.92
N PHE A 6 1.89 -8.22 -17.06
CA PHE A 6 2.56 -7.34 -16.09
C PHE A 6 1.66 -6.18 -15.62
N LYS A 7 0.79 -5.66 -16.50
CA LYS A 7 -0.23 -4.66 -16.17
C LYS A 7 -1.21 -5.10 -15.08
N GLY A 8 -1.66 -6.35 -15.08
CA GLY A 8 -2.59 -6.88 -14.09
C GLY A 8 -1.98 -6.94 -12.68
N ARG A 9 -0.68 -7.25 -12.58
CA ARG A 9 0.05 -7.24 -11.30
C ARG A 9 0.18 -5.82 -10.74
N ILE A 10 0.47 -4.85 -11.61
CA ILE A 10 0.56 -3.42 -11.24
C ILE A 10 -0.79 -2.90 -10.74
N ILE A 11 -1.89 -3.22 -11.44
CA ILE A 11 -3.24 -2.81 -11.02
C ILE A 11 -3.59 -3.44 -9.67
N TYR A 12 -3.27 -4.72 -9.46
CA TYR A 12 -3.53 -5.41 -8.20
C TYR A 12 -2.78 -4.77 -7.02
N PHE A 13 -1.47 -4.52 -7.19
CA PHE A 13 -0.66 -3.81 -6.18
C PHE A 13 -1.12 -2.37 -5.96
N SER A 14 -1.54 -1.67 -7.02
CA SER A 14 -2.07 -0.31 -6.93
C SER A 14 -3.35 -0.24 -6.11
N VAL A 15 -4.32 -1.11 -6.39
CA VAL A 15 -5.60 -1.17 -5.66
C VAL A 15 -5.36 -1.50 -4.18
N ILE A 16 -4.50 -2.47 -3.86
CA ILE A 16 -4.14 -2.80 -2.48
C ILE A 16 -3.51 -1.61 -1.77
N THR A 17 -2.62 -0.88 -2.45
CA THR A 17 -1.96 0.30 -1.88
C THR A 17 -2.96 1.40 -1.57
N VAL A 18 -3.90 1.68 -2.47
CA VAL A 18 -4.94 2.70 -2.26
C VAL A 18 -5.83 2.33 -1.06
N ILE A 19 -6.23 1.05 -0.96
CA ILE A 19 -7.01 0.56 0.18
C ILE A 19 -6.21 0.69 1.47
N CYS A 20 -4.92 0.33 1.46
CA CYS A 20 -4.06 0.47 2.64
C CYS A 20 -3.88 1.93 3.06
N LEU A 21 -3.73 2.83 2.09
CA LEU A 21 -3.57 4.26 2.35
C LEU A 21 -4.86 4.86 2.95
N ALA A 22 -6.03 4.45 2.44
CA ALA A 22 -7.32 4.87 2.97
C ALA A 22 -7.52 4.45 4.44
N PHE A 23 -7.21 3.19 4.76
CA PHE A 23 -7.26 2.70 6.14
C PHE A 23 -6.22 3.38 7.03
N PHE A 24 -5.01 3.62 6.52
CA PHE A 24 -3.99 4.38 7.26
C PHE A 24 -4.45 5.81 7.60
N SER A 25 -5.07 6.52 6.65
CA SER A 25 -5.64 7.85 6.88
C SER A 25 -6.78 7.84 7.90
N LEU A 26 -7.68 6.85 7.85
CA LEU A 26 -8.74 6.67 8.84
C LEU A 26 -8.17 6.38 10.24
N GLN A 27 -7.12 5.55 10.33
CA GLN A 27 -6.45 5.25 11.59
C GLN A 27 -5.70 6.46 12.16
N LEU A 28 -5.11 7.29 11.30
CA LEU A 28 -4.50 8.56 11.67
C LEU A 28 -5.54 9.52 12.27
N PHE A 29 -6.69 9.66 11.60
CA PHE A 29 -7.76 10.53 12.05
C PHE A 29 -8.34 10.07 13.41
N ALA A 30 -8.59 8.76 13.54
CA ALA A 30 -9.04 8.16 14.78
C ALA A 30 -8.04 8.31 15.94
N ASN A 31 -6.73 8.30 15.66
CA ASN A 31 -5.69 8.54 16.68
C ASN A 31 -5.54 10.03 17.03
N SER A 32 -5.80 10.94 16.08
CA SER A 32 -5.79 12.38 16.36
C SER A 32 -6.99 12.87 17.17
N GLU A 33 -8.16 12.25 17.00
CA GLU A 33 -9.38 12.65 17.71
C GLU A 33 -9.67 11.82 18.97
N GLY A 34 -9.18 10.57 19.05
CA GLY A 34 -9.39 9.65 20.17
C GLY A 34 -8.17 9.56 21.08
N SER A 35 -8.41 9.34 22.39
CA SER A 35 -7.33 9.07 23.36
C SER A 35 -6.40 7.95 22.83
N PRO A 36 -5.07 8.18 22.69
CA PRO A 36 -4.17 7.23 22.05
C PRO A 36 -4.03 5.93 22.87
N GLY A 37 -4.92 4.97 22.63
CA GLY A 37 -4.76 3.61 23.15
C GLY A 37 -3.58 2.93 22.45
N ALA A 38 -2.78 2.15 23.20
CA ALA A 38 -1.61 1.45 22.66
C ALA A 38 -1.92 0.61 21.40
N GLY A 39 -3.12 0.01 21.33
CA GLY A 39 -3.57 -0.73 20.14
C GLY A 39 -3.77 0.13 18.89
N SER A 40 -4.20 1.39 19.04
CA SER A 40 -4.39 2.33 17.93
C SER A 40 -3.05 2.71 17.31
N VAL A 41 -2.02 2.93 18.13
CA VAL A 41 -0.65 3.22 17.68
C VAL A 41 -0.04 2.04 16.93
N THR A 42 -0.20 0.82 17.43
CA THR A 42 0.28 -0.41 16.75
C THR A 42 -0.40 -0.60 15.39
N LEU A 43 -1.72 -0.40 15.30
CA LEU A 43 -2.46 -0.49 14.03
C LEU A 43 -1.97 0.55 13.02
N LEU A 44 -1.66 1.76 13.48
CA LEU A 44 -1.17 2.85 12.65
C LEU A 44 0.19 2.52 12.03
N ILE A 45 1.12 1.97 12.84
CA ILE A 45 2.43 1.51 12.36
C ILE A 45 2.27 0.35 11.35
N LEU A 46 1.39 -0.60 11.64
CA LEU A 46 1.16 -1.77 10.78
C LEU A 46 0.60 -1.36 9.42
N TRP A 47 -0.41 -0.47 9.39
CA TRP A 47 -0.96 0.08 8.16
C TRP A 47 0.06 0.95 7.40
N GLY A 48 0.89 1.71 8.11
CA GLY A 48 1.95 2.52 7.50
C GLY A 48 3.01 1.66 6.81
N LEU A 49 3.46 0.59 7.45
CA LEU A 49 4.36 -0.41 6.85
C LEU A 49 3.73 -1.08 5.62
N MET A 50 2.45 -1.43 5.69
CA MET A 50 1.74 -2.07 4.60
C MET A 50 1.53 -1.12 3.41
N ALA A 51 1.24 0.15 3.68
CA ALA A 51 1.19 1.21 2.66
C ALA A 51 2.57 1.44 2.01
N ALA A 52 3.65 1.49 2.79
CA ALA A 52 5.00 1.63 2.27
C ALA A 52 5.40 0.44 1.38
N PHE A 53 5.05 -0.78 1.77
CA PHE A 53 5.23 -1.99 0.95
C PHE A 53 4.42 -1.93 -0.35
N GLY A 54 3.18 -1.44 -0.29
CA GLY A 54 2.34 -1.23 -1.47
C GLY A 54 2.96 -0.23 -2.46
N ILE A 55 3.37 0.94 -1.97
CA ILE A 55 4.03 1.98 -2.77
C ILE A 55 5.33 1.44 -3.37
N GLY A 56 6.15 0.74 -2.58
CA GLY A 56 7.38 0.10 -3.05
C GLY A 56 7.12 -0.92 -4.17
N GLY A 57 6.06 -1.71 -4.06
CA GLY A 57 5.63 -2.66 -5.09
C GLY A 57 5.18 -1.99 -6.40
N ILE A 58 4.49 -0.84 -6.30
CA ILE A 58 4.11 -0.04 -7.47
C ILE A 58 5.35 0.54 -8.15
N ILE A 59 6.24 1.21 -7.39
CA ILE A 59 7.47 1.82 -7.92
C ILE A 59 8.35 0.76 -8.57
N PHE A 60 8.58 -0.37 -7.90
CA PHE A 60 9.36 -1.49 -8.43
C PHE A 60 8.76 -2.01 -9.74
N SER A 61 7.43 -2.16 -9.80
CA SER A 61 6.77 -2.63 -11.00
C SER A 61 6.85 -1.63 -12.16
N ILE A 62 6.77 -0.31 -11.89
CA ILE A 62 6.95 0.75 -12.90
C ILE A 62 8.39 0.71 -13.46
N ILE A 63 9.41 0.62 -12.59
CA ILE A 63 10.82 0.52 -12.99
C ILE A 63 11.05 -0.74 -13.83
N GLN A 64 10.48 -1.88 -13.41
CA GLN A 64 10.60 -3.15 -14.12
C GLN A 64 9.91 -3.11 -15.49
N GLN A 65 8.79 -2.38 -15.61
CA GLN A 65 8.10 -2.17 -16.89
C GLN A 65 8.93 -1.33 -17.87
N GLY A 66 9.62 -0.30 -17.38
CA GLY A 66 10.56 0.50 -18.18
C GLY A 66 11.76 -0.30 -18.68
N ARG A 67 12.19 -1.31 -17.90
CA ARG A 67 13.31 -2.19 -18.24
C ARG A 67 12.94 -3.33 -19.20
N GLN A 68 11.67 -3.75 -19.23
CA GLN A 68 11.12 -4.74 -20.19
C GLN A 68 10.71 -4.11 -21.53
N ARG A 69 10.72 -2.77 -21.64
CA ARG A 69 10.38 -2.02 -22.87
C ARG A 69 11.62 -1.57 -23.66
N LYS A 70 12.82 -1.88 -23.18
CA LYS A 70 14.10 -1.70 -23.87
C LYS A 70 14.55 -3.05 -24.42
#